data_AF-A0A2R5LD08-F1
#
_entry.id   AF-A0A2R5LD08-F1
#
_cell.length_a   1.000
_cell.length_b   1.000
_cell.length_c   1.000
_cell.angle_alpha   90.00
_cell.angle_beta   90.00
_cell.angle_gamma   90.00
#
_symmetry.space_group_name_H-M   'P 1'
#
loop_
_entity.id
_entity.type
_entity.pdbx_description
1 polymer ?
#
loop_
_entity_poly.entity_id
_entity_poly.type
_entity_poly.pdbx_seq_one_letter_code
_entity_poly.pdbx_strand_id
1 'polypeptide(L)'
;FGYAVVPNLVHFVHLGSSSLSFVEAICIRAAWIQQRPDKLWIHCDMCHTIREGTYWPFVQSIPGLEIRSIRRPRYVFGKRLSSIYHASDVVRLKILLQHGGIFLDGDSYLVRSLDPFRHFEMSLGWPPQMALGTQVLVAHKNSRFLRLWYESYRYYRPQRWYWNAGQLPTEMFLVTRPQLVHRVPWDFGVHDVTRLLYAVCSNDWRRFYSIHLLFRHRHYLVANSTSLDERSIVTYNKTFG
;
A
#
# COMPACT_ATOMS: atom_id res chain seq x y z
N PHE A 1 -7.65 -9.48 -24.03
CA PHE A 1 -6.47 -9.50 -23.14
C PHE A 1 -6.29 -10.91 -22.59
N GLY A 2 -5.05 -11.41 -22.50
CA GLY A 2 -4.75 -12.77 -22.04
C GLY A 2 -5.12 -13.01 -20.57
N TYR A 3 -4.91 -14.21 -20.04
CA TYR A 3 -5.25 -14.54 -18.65
C TYR A 3 -4.48 -13.66 -17.64
N ALA A 4 -5.08 -13.36 -16.48
CA ALA A 4 -4.39 -12.62 -15.41
C ALA A 4 -3.27 -13.48 -14.83
N VAL A 5 -2.03 -12.99 -14.85
CA VAL A 5 -0.85 -13.72 -14.33
C VAL A 5 -0.64 -13.48 -12.85
N VAL A 6 -1.15 -12.36 -12.31
CA VAL A 6 -1.11 -12.05 -10.89
C VAL A 6 -2.35 -12.62 -10.19
N PRO A 7 -2.20 -13.38 -9.08
CA PRO A 7 -3.35 -13.94 -8.36
C PRO A 7 -4.20 -12.84 -7.70
N ASN A 8 -5.50 -13.09 -7.51
CA ASN A 8 -6.41 -12.11 -6.90
C ASN A 8 -6.35 -12.16 -5.37
N LEU A 9 -5.14 -12.03 -4.82
CA LEU A 9 -4.89 -12.04 -3.37
C LEU A 9 -4.54 -10.63 -2.93
N VAL A 10 -5.28 -10.08 -1.97
CA VAL A 10 -5.00 -8.75 -1.42
C VAL A 10 -4.24 -8.88 -0.10
N HIS A 11 -3.24 -8.03 0.08
CA HIS A 11 -2.36 -8.03 1.25
C HIS A 11 -2.27 -6.64 1.87
N PHE A 12 -2.54 -6.57 3.17
CA PHE A 12 -2.24 -5.44 4.05
C PHE A 12 -1.18 -5.85 5.07
N VAL A 13 -0.39 -4.89 5.56
CA VAL A 13 0.59 -5.10 6.62
C VAL A 13 0.28 -4.16 7.79
N HIS A 14 0.06 -4.72 8.98
CA HIS A 14 -0.18 -3.97 10.20
C HIS A 14 0.77 -4.45 11.29
N LEU A 15 1.85 -3.70 11.51
CA LEU A 15 2.89 -4.02 12.48
C LEU A 15 2.76 -3.15 13.72
N GLY A 16 3.13 -3.71 14.88
CA GLY A 16 3.16 -3.03 16.17
C GLY A 16 1.92 -3.29 17.00
N SER A 17 1.83 -2.57 18.12
CA SER A 17 0.81 -2.77 19.15
C SER A 17 -0.42 -1.87 18.99
N SER A 18 -0.50 -1.10 17.91
CA SER A 18 -1.71 -0.31 17.62
C SER A 18 -2.86 -1.24 17.23
N SER A 19 -4.08 -0.78 17.47
CA SER A 19 -5.27 -1.31 16.81
C SER A 19 -5.38 -0.76 15.38
N LEU A 20 -6.26 -1.36 14.57
CA LEU A 20 -6.64 -0.79 13.29
C LEU A 20 -7.21 0.61 13.49
N SER A 21 -6.75 1.57 12.68
CA SER A 21 -7.35 2.89 12.57
C SER A 21 -8.63 2.87 11.72
N PHE A 22 -9.42 3.94 11.84
CA PHE A 22 -10.59 4.18 10.98
C PHE A 22 -10.24 4.06 9.50
N VAL A 23 -9.17 4.74 9.08
CA VAL A 23 -8.72 4.77 7.68
C VAL A 23 -8.30 3.40 7.19
N GLU A 24 -7.58 2.62 8.00
CA GLU A 24 -7.22 1.24 7.65
C GLU A 24 -8.46 0.38 7.44
N ALA A 25 -9.45 0.46 8.33
CA ALA A 25 -10.68 -0.30 8.20
C ALA A 25 -11.45 0.07 6.92
N ILE A 26 -11.53 1.36 6.57
CA ILE A 26 -12.16 1.81 5.33
C ILE A 26 -11.39 1.33 4.09
N CYS A 27 -10.06 1.42 4.07
CA CYS A 27 -9.24 0.93 2.97
C CYS A 27 -9.36 -0.59 2.78
N ILE A 28 -9.37 -1.37 3.87
CA ILE A 28 -9.58 -2.82 3.84
C ILE A 28 -10.95 -3.14 3.23
N ARG A 29 -12.01 -2.45 3.66
CA ARG A 29 -13.37 -2.67 3.17
C ARG A 29 -13.51 -2.25 1.71
N ALA A 30 -12.91 -1.13 1.31
CA ALA A 30 -12.87 -0.68 -0.08
C ALA A 30 -12.16 -1.70 -0.97
N ALA A 31 -11.03 -2.25 -0.52
CA ALA A 31 -10.32 -3.29 -1.24
C ALA A 31 -11.20 -4.53 -1.46
N TRP A 32 -11.93 -4.99 -0.43
CA TRP A 32 -12.85 -6.12 -0.59
C TRP A 32 -13.97 -5.85 -1.61
N ILE A 33 -14.61 -4.68 -1.53
CA ILE A 33 -15.74 -4.30 -2.40
C ILE A 33 -15.29 -4.11 -3.85
N GLN A 34 -14.21 -3.39 -4.06
CA GLN A 34 -13.77 -2.98 -5.40
C GLN A 34 -12.95 -4.05 -6.10
N GLN A 35 -12.04 -4.73 -5.39
CA GLN A 35 -11.20 -5.78 -5.99
C GLN A 35 -11.92 -7.13 -6.09
N ARG A 36 -12.86 -7.40 -5.16
CA ARG A 36 -13.50 -8.71 -5.01
C ARG A 36 -12.46 -9.85 -4.98
N PRO A 37 -11.49 -9.80 -4.06
CA PRO A 37 -10.38 -10.74 -4.06
C PRO A 37 -10.81 -12.15 -3.63
N ASP A 38 -10.06 -13.16 -4.05
CA ASP A 38 -10.27 -14.54 -3.61
C ASP A 38 -10.01 -14.65 -2.10
N LYS A 39 -8.98 -13.94 -1.64
CA LYS A 39 -8.62 -13.78 -0.22
C LYS A 39 -8.06 -12.39 0.04
N LEU A 40 -8.31 -11.89 1.24
CA LEU A 40 -7.73 -10.66 1.77
C LEU A 40 -6.98 -10.99 3.05
N TRP A 41 -5.67 -10.73 3.09
CA TRP A 41 -4.84 -11.05 4.24
C TRP A 41 -4.32 -9.78 4.91
N ILE A 42 -4.48 -9.72 6.23
CA ILE A 42 -3.80 -8.73 7.08
C ILE A 42 -2.64 -9.44 7.77
N HIS A 43 -1.42 -9.05 7.41
CA HIS A 43 -0.18 -9.59 7.98
C HIS A 43 0.24 -8.76 9.18
N CYS A 44 0.42 -9.38 10.34
CA CYS A 44 0.70 -8.69 11.61
C CYS A 44 1.67 -9.43 12.52
N ASP A 45 2.39 -8.70 13.37
CA ASP A 45 3.27 -9.26 14.40
C ASP A 45 2.64 -9.31 15.79
N MET A 46 1.68 -8.42 16.09
CA MET A 46 0.87 -8.45 17.32
C MET A 46 -0.62 -8.55 17.00
N CYS A 47 -1.03 -9.62 16.34
CA CYS A 47 -2.37 -9.74 15.75
C CYS A 47 -3.57 -9.64 16.70
N HIS A 48 -3.39 -9.79 18.02
CA HIS A 48 -4.48 -9.61 18.99
C HIS A 48 -4.94 -8.15 19.06
N THR A 49 -4.03 -7.18 18.92
CA THR A 49 -4.36 -5.74 18.99
C THR A 49 -5.29 -5.30 17.87
N ILE A 50 -5.23 -5.99 16.73
CA ILE A 50 -6.15 -5.78 15.60
C ILE A 50 -7.56 -6.20 15.98
N ARG A 51 -7.73 -7.38 16.58
CA ARG A 51 -9.05 -7.98 16.90
C ARG A 51 -9.77 -7.28 18.04
N GLU A 52 -9.01 -6.73 18.98
CA GLU A 52 -9.52 -5.99 20.13
C GLU A 52 -9.79 -4.51 19.81
N GLY A 53 -9.40 -4.05 18.62
CA GLY A 53 -9.51 -2.67 18.20
C GLY A 53 -10.94 -2.21 17.91
N THR A 54 -11.22 -0.93 18.20
CA THR A 54 -12.52 -0.26 17.96
C THR A 54 -13.05 -0.45 16.54
N TYR A 55 -12.17 -0.51 15.53
CA TYR A 55 -12.57 -0.62 14.12
C TYR A 55 -12.54 -2.06 13.59
N TRP A 56 -12.18 -3.07 14.39
CA TRP A 56 -12.27 -4.48 13.98
C TRP A 56 -13.69 -4.89 13.53
N PRO A 57 -14.77 -4.45 14.19
CA PRO A 57 -16.13 -4.79 13.75
C PRO A 57 -16.47 -4.36 12.32
N PHE A 58 -15.78 -3.36 11.78
CA PHE A 58 -16.00 -2.86 10.41
C PHE A 58 -15.44 -3.80 9.33
N VAL A 59 -14.50 -4.67 9.69
CA VAL A 59 -13.81 -5.57 8.75
C VAL A 59 -14.00 -7.04 9.05
N GLN A 60 -14.32 -7.42 10.29
CA GLN A 60 -14.38 -8.83 10.72
C GLN A 60 -15.40 -9.68 9.96
N SER A 61 -16.43 -9.06 9.39
CA SER A 61 -17.49 -9.73 8.63
C SER A 61 -17.13 -10.00 7.18
N ILE A 62 -15.94 -9.58 6.72
CA ILE A 62 -15.46 -9.85 5.36
C ILE A 62 -15.20 -11.36 5.21
N PRO A 63 -15.93 -12.09 4.35
CA PRO A 63 -15.85 -13.57 4.30
C PRO A 63 -14.47 -14.11 3.91
N GLY A 64 -13.73 -13.39 3.06
CA GLY A 64 -12.39 -13.77 2.60
C GLY A 64 -11.23 -13.21 3.43
N LEU A 65 -11.52 -12.53 4.55
CA LEU A 65 -10.50 -11.90 5.39
C LEU A 65 -9.83 -12.94 6.30
N GLU A 66 -8.49 -12.98 6.26
CA GLU A 66 -7.69 -13.81 7.17
C GLU A 66 -6.56 -13.00 7.81
N ILE A 67 -6.34 -13.25 9.09
CA ILE A 67 -5.23 -12.67 9.84
C ILE A 67 -4.02 -13.61 9.74
N ARG A 68 -2.90 -13.10 9.24
CA ARG A 68 -1.65 -13.86 9.05
C ARG A 68 -0.58 -13.34 10.00
N SER A 69 -0.22 -14.17 10.98
CA SER A 69 0.87 -13.84 11.90
C SER A 69 2.21 -13.90 11.18
N ILE A 70 3.04 -12.89 11.39
CA ILE A 70 4.39 -12.79 10.85
C ILE A 70 5.36 -12.34 11.94
N ARG A 71 6.61 -12.80 11.85
CA ARG A 71 7.67 -12.25 12.70
C ARG A 71 8.20 -10.97 12.06
N ARG A 72 7.96 -9.81 12.70
CA ARG A 72 8.52 -8.52 12.27
C ARG A 72 10.04 -8.61 12.12
N PRO A 73 10.60 -8.32 10.92
CA PRO A 73 12.04 -8.37 10.73
C PRO A 73 12.73 -7.26 11.52
N ARG A 74 13.80 -7.62 12.23
CA ARG A 74 14.72 -6.65 12.87
C ARG A 74 15.95 -6.35 12.02
N TYR A 75 16.23 -7.21 11.04
CA TYR A 75 17.37 -7.12 10.15
C TYR A 75 16.98 -7.46 8.71
N VAL A 76 17.69 -6.89 7.74
CA VAL A 76 17.63 -7.22 6.32
C VAL A 76 19.06 -7.30 5.78
N PHE A 77 19.45 -8.44 5.19
CA PHE A 77 20.82 -8.71 4.73
C PHE A 77 21.92 -8.31 5.74
N GLY A 78 21.75 -8.70 7.01
CA GLY A 78 22.69 -8.39 8.10
C GLY A 78 22.61 -6.95 8.65
N LYS A 79 21.82 -6.06 8.04
CA LYS A 79 21.67 -4.66 8.48
C LYS A 79 20.45 -4.49 9.36
N ARG A 80 20.60 -3.80 10.51
CA ARG A 80 19.51 -3.52 11.44
C ARG A 80 18.53 -2.51 10.84
N LEU A 81 17.25 -2.86 10.84
CA LEU A 81 16.17 -1.96 10.43
C LEU A 81 15.96 -0.88 11.51
N SER A 82 15.85 0.38 11.10
CA SER A 82 15.81 1.54 12.02
C SER A 82 14.40 1.91 12.46
N SER A 83 13.37 1.43 11.76
CA SER A 83 11.98 1.75 12.06
C SER A 83 11.04 0.60 11.70
N ILE A 84 9.83 0.65 12.27
CA ILE A 84 8.74 -0.27 11.92
C ILE A 84 8.30 -0.10 10.46
N TYR A 85 8.44 1.11 9.92
CA TYR A 85 8.12 1.44 8.54
C TYR A 85 9.06 0.76 7.57
N HIS A 86 10.37 0.81 7.82
CA HIS A 86 11.35 0.06 7.03
C HIS A 86 11.14 -1.45 7.16
N ALA A 87 10.70 -1.95 8.33
CA ALA A 87 10.31 -3.34 8.48
C ALA A 87 9.09 -3.69 7.62
N SER A 88 8.08 -2.81 7.55
CA SER A 88 6.93 -2.96 6.66
C SER A 88 7.34 -3.00 5.18
N ASP A 89 8.29 -2.17 4.77
CA ASP A 89 8.83 -2.19 3.39
C ASP A 89 9.48 -3.52 3.03
N VAL A 90 10.21 -4.14 3.97
CA VAL A 90 10.79 -5.47 3.75
C VAL A 90 9.71 -6.56 3.74
N VAL A 91 8.72 -6.45 4.63
CA VAL A 91 7.61 -7.42 4.75
C VAL A 91 6.76 -7.44 3.48
N ARG A 92 6.37 -6.29 2.93
CA ARG A 92 5.53 -6.24 1.71
C ARG A 92 6.21 -6.94 0.53
N LEU A 93 7.51 -6.74 0.35
CA LEU A 93 8.27 -7.40 -0.72
C LEU A 93 8.35 -8.92 -0.48
N LYS A 94 8.56 -9.36 0.77
CA LYS A 94 8.57 -10.79 1.11
C LYS A 94 7.23 -11.47 0.87
N ILE A 95 6.13 -10.82 1.23
CA ILE A 95 4.77 -11.33 0.99
C ILE A 95 4.56 -11.52 -0.50
N LEU A 96 4.86 -10.49 -1.31
CA LEU A 96 4.70 -10.57 -2.77
C LEU A 96 5.64 -11.61 -3.38
N LEU A 97 6.87 -11.80 -2.89
CA LEU A 97 7.78 -12.85 -3.36
C LEU A 97 7.24 -14.26 -3.04
N GLN A 98 6.52 -14.41 -1.94
CA GLN A 98 5.97 -15.70 -1.53
C GLN A 98 4.66 -16.03 -2.24
N HIS A 99 3.77 -15.04 -2.39
CA HIS A 99 2.39 -15.27 -2.80
C HIS A 99 2.00 -14.58 -4.10
N GLY A 100 2.76 -13.58 -4.54
CA GLY A 100 2.31 -12.61 -5.54
C GLY A 100 1.14 -11.80 -5.00
N GLY A 101 0.30 -11.30 -5.90
CA GLY A 101 -0.95 -10.64 -5.54
C GLY A 101 -0.86 -9.12 -5.57
N ILE A 102 -1.73 -8.50 -4.78
CA ILE A 102 -1.94 -7.06 -4.69
C ILE A 102 -1.61 -6.64 -3.26
N PHE A 103 -0.58 -5.83 -3.10
CA PHE A 103 -0.29 -5.17 -1.83
C PHE A 103 -0.86 -3.75 -1.82
N LEU A 104 -1.49 -3.38 -0.70
CA LEU A 104 -1.99 -2.05 -0.41
C LEU A 104 -1.43 -1.57 0.94
N ASP A 105 -0.89 -0.35 0.97
CA ASP A 105 -0.61 0.33 2.24
C ASP A 105 -1.91 0.58 3.00
N GLY A 106 -1.83 0.68 4.33
CA GLY A 106 -3.00 0.81 5.21
C GLY A 106 -3.88 2.02 4.93
N ASP A 107 -3.34 3.06 4.28
CA ASP A 107 -4.06 4.25 3.84
C ASP A 107 -4.09 4.38 2.31
N SER A 108 -4.07 3.26 1.58
CA SER A 108 -4.34 3.21 0.14
C SER A 108 -5.79 2.81 -0.12
N TYR A 109 -6.62 3.80 -0.45
CA TYR A 109 -8.03 3.58 -0.77
C TYR A 109 -8.18 3.05 -2.19
N LEU A 110 -8.85 1.91 -2.35
CA LEU A 110 -9.14 1.35 -3.65
C LEU A 110 -10.44 1.94 -4.20
N VAL A 111 -10.36 2.60 -5.35
CA VAL A 111 -11.49 3.25 -6.04
C VAL A 111 -12.13 2.29 -7.05
N ARG A 112 -11.31 1.49 -7.74
CA ARG A 112 -11.73 0.55 -8.80
C ARG A 112 -10.88 -0.73 -8.75
N SER A 113 -11.39 -1.83 -9.31
CA SER A 113 -10.62 -3.09 -9.43
C SER A 113 -9.30 -2.88 -10.19
N LEU A 114 -8.21 -3.43 -9.66
CA LEU A 114 -6.88 -3.46 -10.29
C LEU A 114 -6.71 -4.61 -11.30
N ASP A 115 -7.78 -5.32 -11.67
CA ASP A 115 -7.73 -6.41 -12.65
C ASP A 115 -7.02 -6.06 -13.97
N PRO A 116 -7.17 -4.86 -14.56
CA PRO A 116 -6.43 -4.49 -15.76
C PRO A 116 -4.89 -4.58 -15.60
N PHE A 117 -4.40 -4.46 -14.37
CA PHE A 117 -2.97 -4.45 -14.05
C PHE A 117 -2.41 -5.83 -13.66
N ARG A 118 -3.29 -6.83 -13.49
CA ARG A 118 -2.90 -8.21 -13.14
C ARG A 118 -2.40 -9.03 -14.34
N HIS A 119 -2.46 -8.48 -15.55
CA HIS A 119 -1.92 -9.10 -16.77
C HIS A 119 -0.43 -8.87 -16.96
N PHE A 120 0.17 -7.98 -16.17
CA PHE A 120 1.60 -7.69 -16.21
C PHE A 120 2.33 -8.40 -15.09
N GLU A 121 3.58 -8.76 -15.33
CA GLU A 121 4.47 -9.41 -14.36
C GLU A 121 4.56 -8.60 -13.05
N MET A 122 4.58 -7.27 -13.17
CA MET A 122 4.46 -6.34 -12.05
C MET A 122 3.95 -4.99 -12.54
N SER A 123 2.95 -4.44 -11.88
CA SER A 123 2.42 -3.09 -12.10
C SER A 123 2.56 -2.27 -10.83
N LEU A 124 2.98 -1.01 -10.97
CA LEU A 124 3.18 -0.09 -9.85
C LEU A 124 3.00 1.36 -10.28
N GLY A 125 2.73 2.21 -9.30
CA GLY A 125 2.68 3.66 -9.50
C GLY A 125 4.09 4.21 -9.71
N TRP A 126 4.35 4.89 -10.82
CA TRP A 126 5.65 5.53 -11.04
C TRP A 126 5.48 6.81 -11.87
N PRO A 127 5.22 7.95 -11.22
CA PRO A 127 5.06 9.23 -11.91
C PRO A 127 6.32 9.66 -12.67
N PRO A 128 6.20 10.42 -13.78
CA PRO A 128 7.32 11.01 -14.50
C PRO A 128 8.26 11.78 -13.57
N GLN A 129 9.57 11.57 -13.73
CA GLN A 129 10.62 12.26 -12.97
C GLN A 129 10.58 12.05 -11.44
N MET A 130 9.78 11.10 -10.96
CA MET A 130 9.72 10.71 -9.55
C MET A 130 10.25 9.28 -9.37
N ALA A 131 10.52 8.89 -8.12
CA ALA A 131 10.72 7.50 -7.78
C ALA A 131 9.40 6.73 -7.83
N LEU A 132 9.48 5.40 -8.02
CA LEU A 132 8.33 4.51 -7.92
C LEU A 132 7.61 4.69 -6.57
N GLY A 133 6.30 4.49 -6.55
CA GLY A 133 5.45 4.41 -5.37
C GLY A 133 5.41 2.99 -4.81
N THR A 134 5.32 2.89 -3.49
CA THR A 134 5.33 1.61 -2.76
C THR A 134 3.97 1.24 -2.19
N GLN A 135 3.00 2.14 -2.31
CA GLN A 135 1.70 2.10 -1.66
C GLN A 135 0.74 1.09 -2.29
N VAL A 136 0.83 0.93 -3.62
CA VAL A 136 0.01 -0.02 -4.39
C VAL A 136 0.92 -0.80 -5.33
N LEU A 137 1.01 -2.10 -5.11
CA LEU A 137 1.86 -3.01 -5.88
C LEU A 137 1.03 -4.20 -6.35
N VAL A 138 1.05 -4.48 -7.65
CA VAL A 138 0.41 -5.67 -8.25
C VAL A 138 1.52 -6.51 -8.84
N ALA A 139 1.83 -7.67 -8.29
CA ALA A 139 3.03 -8.41 -8.68
C ALA A 139 2.80 -9.92 -8.74
N HIS A 140 3.32 -10.54 -9.80
CA HIS A 140 3.51 -11.98 -9.82
C HIS A 140 4.66 -12.36 -8.88
N LYS A 141 4.54 -13.50 -8.19
CA LYS A 141 5.55 -13.97 -7.22
C LYS A 141 6.96 -14.11 -7.81
N ASN A 142 7.05 -14.40 -9.10
CA ASN A 142 8.32 -14.53 -9.82
C ASN A 142 8.73 -13.25 -10.57
N SER A 143 8.18 -12.08 -10.19
CA SER A 143 8.58 -10.81 -10.82
C SER A 143 10.09 -10.57 -10.69
N ARG A 144 10.73 -10.36 -11.83
CA ARG A 144 12.16 -10.05 -11.97
C ARG A 144 12.49 -8.78 -11.21
N PHE A 145 11.68 -7.74 -11.37
CA PHE A 145 11.89 -6.48 -10.65
C PHE A 145 11.71 -6.66 -9.15
N LEU A 146 10.68 -7.39 -8.72
CA LEU A 146 10.41 -7.62 -7.30
C LEU A 146 11.61 -8.27 -6.59
N ARG A 147 12.23 -9.26 -7.22
CA ARG A 147 13.45 -9.90 -6.70
C ARG A 147 14.63 -8.94 -6.64
N LEU A 148 14.86 -8.16 -7.70
CA LEU A 148 15.92 -7.15 -7.74
C LEU A 148 15.72 -6.07 -6.65
N TRP A 149 14.48 -5.61 -6.49
CA TRP A 149 14.11 -4.62 -5.49
C TRP A 149 14.37 -5.16 -4.08
N TYR A 150 13.94 -6.38 -3.76
CA TYR A 150 14.28 -6.99 -2.47
C TYR A 150 15.80 -7.10 -2.25
N GLU A 151 16.56 -7.60 -3.23
CA GLU A 151 18.03 -7.73 -3.12
C GLU A 151 18.75 -6.37 -2.96
N SER A 152 18.17 -5.27 -3.46
CA SER A 152 18.74 -3.92 -3.28
C SER A 152 18.85 -3.49 -1.81
N TYR A 153 18.08 -4.11 -0.90
CA TYR A 153 18.20 -3.88 0.54
C TYR A 153 19.56 -4.34 1.12
N ARG A 154 20.41 -5.04 0.36
CA ARG A 154 21.85 -5.21 0.71
C ARG A 154 22.55 -3.86 0.89
N TYR A 155 22.11 -2.84 0.16
CA TYR A 155 22.62 -1.47 0.24
C TYR A 155 21.88 -0.61 1.26
N TYR A 156 21.02 -1.21 2.11
CA TYR A 156 20.15 -0.48 3.02
C TYR A 156 20.88 0.59 3.85
N ARG A 157 20.25 1.78 3.91
CA ARG A 157 20.71 2.98 4.61
C ARG A 157 19.67 3.40 5.67
N PRO A 158 19.93 3.17 6.97
CA PRO A 158 18.92 3.35 8.01
C PRO A 158 18.43 4.79 8.20
N GLN A 159 19.22 5.79 7.80
CA GLN A 159 18.88 7.22 7.94
C GLN A 159 18.08 7.77 6.76
N ARG A 160 17.92 7.00 5.67
CA ARG A 160 17.30 7.46 4.44
C ARG A 160 15.92 6.82 4.27
N TRP A 161 14.88 7.51 4.68
CA TRP A 161 13.50 7.00 4.70
C TRP A 161 13.06 6.39 3.36
N TYR A 162 12.81 7.25 2.37
CA TYR A 162 12.25 6.81 1.08
C TYR A 162 13.28 6.20 0.12
N TRP A 163 14.57 6.39 0.41
CA TRP A 163 15.64 5.96 -0.47
C TRP A 163 15.66 4.44 -0.67
N ASN A 164 15.52 3.68 0.43
CA ASN A 164 15.54 2.22 0.36
C ASN A 164 14.32 1.67 -0.38
N ALA A 165 13.15 2.25 -0.10
CA ALA A 165 11.87 1.74 -0.56
C ALA A 165 11.60 2.13 -2.02
N GLY A 166 11.84 3.39 -2.42
CA GLY A 166 11.48 3.89 -3.74
C GLY A 166 12.66 4.35 -4.60
N GLN A 167 13.56 5.17 -4.06
CA GLN A 167 14.57 5.85 -4.89
C GLN A 167 15.62 4.89 -5.44
N LEU A 168 16.28 4.12 -4.56
CA LEU A 168 17.30 3.15 -4.93
C LEU A 168 16.83 2.16 -6.01
N PRO A 169 15.72 1.41 -5.84
CA PRO A 169 15.29 0.44 -6.85
C PRO A 169 14.88 1.12 -8.17
N THR A 170 14.38 2.36 -8.12
CA THR A 170 14.09 3.15 -9.33
C THR A 170 15.38 3.47 -10.08
N GLU A 171 16.32 4.13 -9.41
CA GLU A 171 17.59 4.59 -9.99
C GLU A 171 18.48 3.43 -10.44
N MET A 172 18.60 2.40 -9.60
CA MET A 172 19.49 1.27 -9.85
C MET A 172 18.99 0.37 -10.97
N PHE A 173 17.66 0.25 -11.18
CA PHE A 173 17.10 -0.73 -12.10
C PHE A 173 16.10 -0.19 -13.11
N LEU A 174 15.11 0.60 -12.68
CA LEU A 174 14.00 0.97 -13.57
C LEU A 174 14.37 2.08 -14.55
N VAL A 175 15.26 3.01 -14.18
CA VAL A 175 15.73 4.06 -15.09
C VAL A 175 16.37 3.45 -16.34
N THR A 176 17.17 2.39 -16.18
CA THR A 176 17.86 1.71 -17.29
C THR A 176 17.05 0.57 -17.89
N ARG A 177 16.10 -0.01 -17.15
CA ARG A 177 15.28 -1.15 -17.59
C ARG A 177 13.80 -0.94 -17.23
N PRO A 178 13.14 0.08 -17.81
CA PRO A 178 11.75 0.41 -17.47
C PRO A 178 10.76 -0.71 -17.83
N GLN A 179 11.11 -1.55 -18.80
CA GLN A 179 10.32 -2.72 -19.23
C GLN A 179 10.16 -3.81 -18.16
N LEU A 180 10.88 -3.74 -17.04
CA LEU A 180 10.74 -4.69 -15.94
C LEU A 180 9.41 -4.54 -15.18
N VAL A 181 8.68 -3.44 -15.38
CA VAL A 181 7.37 -3.18 -14.78
C VAL A 181 6.42 -2.58 -15.80
N HIS A 182 5.13 -2.80 -15.60
CA HIS A 182 4.10 -1.97 -16.17
C HIS A 182 3.98 -0.69 -15.34
N ARG A 183 4.45 0.41 -15.92
CA ARG A 183 4.43 1.73 -15.29
C ARG A 183 3.00 2.29 -15.30
N VAL A 184 2.47 2.60 -14.13
CA VAL A 184 1.21 3.34 -13.96
C VAL A 184 1.54 4.78 -13.52
N PRO A 185 1.50 5.78 -14.41
CA PRO A 185 2.03 7.11 -14.08
C PRO A 185 1.23 7.83 -12.99
N TRP A 186 -0.10 7.78 -13.06
CA TRP A 186 -0.98 8.62 -12.23
C TRP A 186 -2.11 7.85 -11.57
N ASP A 187 -2.67 6.85 -12.26
CA ASP A 187 -3.93 6.18 -11.89
C ASP A 187 -3.91 5.45 -10.54
N PHE A 188 -2.72 5.13 -10.01
CA PHE A 188 -2.58 4.56 -8.66
C PHE A 188 -2.58 5.61 -7.54
N GLY A 189 -2.62 6.90 -7.87
CA GLY A 189 -2.77 7.99 -6.91
C GLY A 189 -1.64 8.06 -5.88
N VAL A 190 -0.41 7.72 -6.29
CA VAL A 190 0.80 7.71 -5.43
C VAL A 190 1.59 9.01 -5.44
N HIS A 191 1.19 9.97 -6.27
CA HIS A 191 1.74 11.33 -6.29
C HIS A 191 1.03 12.20 -5.24
N ASP A 192 1.43 13.47 -5.12
CA ASP A 192 0.77 14.40 -4.20
C ASP A 192 -0.67 14.70 -4.66
N VAL A 193 -1.62 14.15 -3.92
CA VAL A 193 -3.08 14.33 -4.09
C VAL A 193 -3.69 15.12 -2.93
N THR A 194 -2.87 15.78 -2.10
CA THR A 194 -3.30 16.47 -0.87
C THR A 194 -4.39 17.49 -1.15
N ARG A 195 -4.21 18.33 -2.19
CA ARG A 195 -5.21 19.34 -2.57
C ARG A 195 -6.53 18.69 -2.96
N LEU A 196 -6.49 17.61 -3.74
CA LEU A 196 -7.69 16.87 -4.15
C LEU A 196 -8.44 16.36 -2.92
N LEU A 197 -7.75 15.69 -2.00
CA LEU A 197 -8.34 15.05 -0.83
C LEU A 197 -8.88 16.04 0.20
N TYR A 198 -8.12 17.10 0.50
CA TYR A 198 -8.32 17.88 1.73
C TYR A 198 -8.66 19.36 1.50
N ALA A 199 -8.50 19.89 0.29
CA ALA A 199 -8.75 21.31 0.02
C ALA A 199 -10.03 21.55 -0.80
N VAL A 200 -10.39 20.62 -1.69
CA VAL A 200 -11.54 20.75 -2.60
C VAL A 200 -12.59 19.67 -2.34
N CYS A 201 -13.80 19.87 -2.87
CA CYS A 201 -14.81 18.84 -3.02
C CYS A 201 -14.97 18.61 -4.53
N SER A 202 -14.36 17.54 -5.06
CA SER A 202 -14.36 17.22 -6.49
C SER A 202 -14.74 15.77 -6.71
N ASN A 203 -15.34 15.45 -7.86
CA ASN A 203 -15.58 14.05 -8.29
C ASN A 203 -14.38 13.44 -9.03
N ASP A 204 -13.29 14.19 -9.25
CA ASP A 204 -12.13 13.73 -10.02
C ASP A 204 -11.41 12.54 -9.39
N TRP A 205 -11.58 12.31 -8.07
CA TRP A 205 -11.05 11.13 -7.39
C TRP A 205 -11.56 9.81 -7.99
N ARG A 206 -12.75 9.82 -8.60
CA ARG A 206 -13.37 8.62 -9.22
C ARG A 206 -12.59 8.12 -10.44
N ARG A 207 -11.69 8.93 -11.00
CA ARG A 207 -10.87 8.56 -12.17
C ARG A 207 -9.74 7.61 -11.78
N PHE A 208 -9.29 7.66 -10.53
CA PHE A 208 -8.23 6.79 -10.04
C PHE A 208 -8.68 5.33 -9.92
N TYR A 209 -7.70 4.44 -9.91
CA TYR A 209 -7.89 3.06 -9.48
C TYR A 209 -7.64 2.90 -7.99
N SER A 210 -6.65 3.64 -7.47
CA SER A 210 -6.35 3.76 -6.04
C SER A 210 -5.89 5.16 -5.72
N ILE A 211 -5.97 5.54 -4.44
CA ILE A 211 -5.49 6.83 -3.95
C ILE A 211 -4.75 6.60 -2.64
N HIS A 212 -3.49 7.04 -2.57
CA HIS A 212 -2.78 7.14 -1.30
C HIS A 212 -3.32 8.33 -0.52
N LEU A 213 -3.95 8.04 0.61
CA LEU A 213 -4.68 9.05 1.37
C LEU A 213 -3.75 10.01 2.11
N LEU A 214 -2.46 9.70 2.27
CA LEU A 214 -1.49 10.55 2.99
C LEU A 214 -1.95 10.85 4.42
N PHE A 215 -2.72 9.96 5.04
CA PHE A 215 -3.52 10.29 6.21
C PHE A 215 -2.63 10.64 7.42
N ARG A 216 -1.52 9.92 7.58
CA ARG A 216 -0.53 10.18 8.64
C ARG A 216 0.23 11.49 8.46
N HIS A 217 0.22 12.04 7.24
CA HIS A 217 0.97 13.24 6.87
C HIS A 217 0.12 14.52 6.94
N ARG A 218 -1.18 14.40 7.23
CA ARG A 218 -2.12 15.53 7.30
C ARG A 218 -1.67 16.65 8.23
N HIS A 219 -1.06 16.32 9.36
CA HIS A 219 -0.65 17.30 10.38
C HIS A 219 0.34 18.36 9.87
N TYR A 220 1.08 18.09 8.78
CA TYR A 220 1.93 19.08 8.12
C TYR A 220 1.57 19.36 6.66
N LEU A 221 0.71 18.54 6.03
CA LEU A 221 0.25 18.76 4.65
C LEU A 221 -1.06 19.56 4.58
N VAL A 222 -1.85 19.61 5.64
CA VAL A 222 -3.18 20.20 5.66
C VAL A 222 -3.24 21.27 6.75
N ALA A 223 -3.46 22.52 6.35
CA ALA A 223 -3.69 23.61 7.30
C ALA A 223 -4.95 23.32 8.14
N ASN A 224 -4.86 23.51 9.45
CA ASN A 224 -5.94 23.27 10.41
C ASN A 224 -6.51 21.84 10.36
N SER A 225 -5.62 20.82 10.33
CA SER A 225 -6.04 19.42 10.27
C SER A 225 -6.92 19.02 11.46
N THR A 226 -8.16 18.62 11.20
CA THR A 226 -9.07 18.06 12.20
C THR A 226 -8.94 16.53 12.29
N SER A 227 -9.33 15.94 13.42
CA SER A 227 -9.45 14.48 13.52
C SER A 227 -10.57 13.98 12.59
N LEU A 228 -10.30 12.92 11.83
CA LEU A 228 -11.26 12.28 10.93
C LEU A 228 -11.50 10.85 11.37
N ASP A 229 -12.73 10.57 11.75
CA ASP A 229 -13.24 9.29 12.25
C ASP A 229 -14.67 9.03 11.73
N GLU A 230 -15.31 7.96 12.18
CA GLU A 230 -16.65 7.56 11.73
C GLU A 230 -17.75 8.60 12.00
N ARG A 231 -17.50 9.57 12.90
CA ARG A 231 -18.46 10.62 13.27
C ARG A 231 -18.14 11.91 12.56
N SER A 232 -16.88 12.36 12.63
CA SER A 232 -16.50 13.67 12.08
C SER A 232 -16.50 13.68 10.54
N ILE A 233 -16.29 12.51 9.91
CA ILE A 233 -16.29 12.38 8.45
C ILE A 233 -17.61 12.82 7.81
N VAL A 234 -18.74 12.61 8.49
CA VAL A 234 -20.09 12.92 7.98
C VAL A 234 -20.27 14.41 7.68
N THR A 235 -19.53 15.27 8.38
CA THR A 235 -19.56 16.73 8.19
C THR A 235 -18.35 17.27 7.43
N TYR A 236 -17.43 16.39 7.00
CA TYR A 236 -16.20 16.79 6.33
C TYR A 236 -16.45 17.07 4.85
N ASN A 237 -16.73 18.33 4.51
CA ASN A 237 -17.10 18.74 3.15
C ASN A 237 -15.87 18.93 2.21
N LYS A 238 -15.06 17.89 2.06
CA LYS A 238 -13.94 17.80 1.12
C LYS A 238 -13.91 16.40 0.53
N THR A 239 -13.21 16.20 -0.57
CA THR A 239 -13.21 14.93 -1.32
C THR A 239 -12.92 13.67 -0.49
N PHE A 240 -12.15 13.79 0.60
CA PHE A 240 -11.88 12.66 1.49
C PHE A 240 -13.13 12.19 2.28
N GLY A 241 -14.07 13.08 2.58
CA GLY A 241 -15.32 12.79 3.31
C GLY A 241 -16.48 12.52 2.37
#